data_AF-A0A7S2A9L8-F1
#
_entry.id   AF-A0A7S2A9L8-F1
#
_cell.length_a   1.000
_cell.length_b   1.000
_cell.length_c   1.000
_cell.angle_alpha   90.00
_cell.angle_beta   90.00
_cell.angle_gamma   90.00
#
_symmetry.space_group_name_H-M   'P 1'
#
loop_
_entity.id
_entity.type
_entity.pdbx_description
1 polymer ?
#
loop_
_entity_poly.entity_id
_entity_poly.type
_entity_poly.pdbx_seq_one_letter_code
_entity_poly.pdbx_strand_id
1 'polypeptide(L)'
;EEFKEDIQHERSVNHRTFILSVGGFGHAFSIENRTFSETFLDSVSTIYDEMGGIDGLDWDMYSDGIEPSTEEMIWISLELKSRYPGFIITSTAVPYRKADKNFCRAAVTAGALDYCAPKFYGAPDLTTPSSVLGYVQEWVDLLGEQYVVIGLAINYEENHFQTKELAVQTYNTTKSQFPEIRGVFNWEISYDYLENTRFSTAVCTV
;
A
#
# COMPACT_ATOMS: atom_id res chain seq x y z
N GLU A 1 3.93 -15.22 20.77
CA GLU A 1 4.17 -16.57 20.21
C GLU A 1 3.11 -16.92 19.16
N GLU A 2 1.82 -16.67 19.42
CA GLU A 2 0.72 -16.92 18.47
C GLU A 2 0.88 -16.22 17.10
N PHE A 3 1.23 -14.93 17.06
CA PHE A 3 1.30 -14.19 15.79
C PHE A 3 2.33 -14.73 14.78
N LYS A 4 3.47 -15.24 15.26
CA LYS A 4 4.48 -15.89 14.40
C LYS A 4 3.93 -17.17 13.81
N GLU A 5 3.24 -17.97 14.61
CA GLU A 5 2.61 -19.22 14.15
C GLU A 5 1.51 -18.93 13.13
N ASP A 6 0.70 -17.89 13.35
CA ASP A 6 -0.33 -17.44 12.41
C ASP A 6 0.27 -17.05 11.05
N ILE A 7 1.36 -16.27 11.03
CA ILE A 7 2.08 -15.92 9.80
C ILE A 7 2.52 -17.19 9.06
N GLN A 8 3.12 -18.16 9.76
CA GLN A 8 3.58 -19.39 9.11
C GLN A 8 2.42 -20.25 8.61
N HIS A 9 1.31 -20.31 9.36
CA HIS A 9 0.11 -21.03 8.93
C HIS A 9 -0.45 -20.42 7.64
N GLU A 10 -0.70 -19.12 7.62
CA GLU A 10 -1.25 -18.42 6.47
C GLU A 10 -0.31 -18.47 5.24
N ARG A 11 1.01 -18.42 5.45
CA ARG A 11 1.99 -18.57 4.36
C ARG A 11 1.97 -19.98 3.77
N SER A 12 1.91 -21.01 4.61
CA SER A 12 2.00 -22.41 4.17
C SER A 12 0.68 -22.99 3.65
N VAL A 13 -0.45 -22.56 4.20
CA VAL A 13 -1.79 -23.07 3.87
C VAL A 13 -2.51 -22.19 2.87
N ASN A 14 -2.47 -20.87 3.08
CA ASN A 14 -3.23 -19.91 2.27
C ASN A 14 -2.37 -19.13 1.27
N HIS A 15 -1.05 -19.39 1.23
CA HIS A 15 -0.08 -18.75 0.34
C HIS A 15 -0.10 -17.22 0.40
N ARG A 16 -0.32 -16.67 1.60
CA ARG A 16 -0.36 -15.22 1.82
C ARG A 16 1.02 -14.62 2.00
N THR A 17 1.15 -13.39 1.53
CA THR A 17 2.30 -12.51 1.69
C THR A 17 2.05 -11.56 2.86
N PHE A 18 3.06 -11.36 3.70
CA PHE A 18 3.00 -10.48 4.86
C PHE A 18 3.90 -9.26 4.68
N ILE A 19 3.30 -8.07 4.62
CA ILE A 19 4.01 -6.80 4.45
C ILE A 19 3.89 -5.99 5.73
N LEU A 20 5.02 -5.54 6.28
CA LEU A 20 5.06 -4.64 7.43
C LEU A 20 4.83 -3.20 6.97
N SER A 21 3.73 -2.58 7.35
CA SER A 21 3.53 -1.15 7.11
C SER A 21 4.19 -0.32 8.22
N VAL A 22 4.87 0.76 7.83
CA VAL A 22 5.51 1.71 8.74
C VAL A 22 4.93 3.11 8.55
N GLY A 23 4.78 3.82 9.67
CA GLY A 23 4.05 5.08 9.72
C GLY A 23 2.61 4.84 10.19
N GLY A 24 1.65 5.20 9.36
CA GLY A 24 0.22 5.22 9.68
C GLY A 24 -0.26 6.62 10.08
N PHE A 25 -1.59 6.76 10.19
CA PHE A 25 -2.22 8.03 10.53
C PHE A 25 -1.69 8.59 11.87
N GLY A 26 -1.11 9.80 11.84
CA GLY A 26 -0.54 10.46 13.03
C GLY A 26 0.85 9.96 13.43
N HIS A 27 1.45 9.05 12.66
CA HIS A 27 2.71 8.39 12.98
C HIS A 27 3.76 8.48 11.86
N ALA A 28 3.56 9.37 10.88
CA ALA A 28 4.60 9.72 9.93
C ALA A 28 5.84 10.30 10.63
N PHE A 29 7.03 9.95 10.14
CA PHE A 29 8.31 10.44 10.65
C PHE A 29 9.24 10.82 9.51
N SER A 30 10.21 11.70 9.79
CA SER A 30 11.26 12.07 8.83
C SER A 30 12.46 11.16 9.01
N ILE A 31 13.07 10.74 7.90
CA ILE A 31 14.35 10.02 7.89
C ILE A 31 15.42 11.06 7.60
N GLU A 32 16.10 11.50 8.66
CA GLU A 32 16.93 12.72 8.63
C GLU A 32 18.27 12.52 7.92
N ASN A 33 18.83 11.31 7.98
CA ASN A 33 20.16 11.00 7.49
C ASN A 33 20.39 9.49 7.41
N ARG A 34 21.56 9.11 6.87
CA ARG A 34 21.97 7.71 6.71
C ARG A 34 22.05 6.92 8.01
N THR A 35 22.48 7.53 9.11
CA THR A 35 22.55 6.84 10.41
C THR A 35 21.15 6.45 10.91
N PHE A 36 20.15 7.31 10.68
CA PHE A 36 18.75 6.93 10.93
C PHE A 36 18.37 5.74 10.05
N SER A 37 18.67 5.80 8.75
CA SER A 37 18.34 4.72 7.80
C SER A 37 18.95 3.37 8.17
N GLU A 38 20.19 3.36 8.63
CA GLU A 38 20.87 2.16 9.14
C GLU A 38 20.17 1.62 10.39
N THR A 39 19.86 2.50 11.35
CA THR A 39 19.12 2.12 12.57
C THR A 39 17.72 1.58 12.25
N PHE A 40 17.06 2.17 11.25
CA PHE A 40 15.77 1.71 10.75
C PHE A 40 15.88 0.30 10.13
N LEU A 41 16.88 0.05 9.29
CA LEU A 41 17.13 -1.27 8.71
C LEU A 41 17.38 -2.34 9.78
N ASP A 42 18.13 -2.01 10.83
CA ASP A 42 18.40 -2.92 11.95
C ASP A 42 17.11 -3.24 12.73
N SER A 43 16.23 -2.24 12.89
CA SER A 43 14.91 -2.42 13.51
C SER A 43 14.03 -3.35 12.67
N VAL A 44 13.97 -3.14 11.35
CA VAL A 44 13.23 -4.04 10.43
C VAL A 44 13.81 -5.45 10.45
N SER A 45 15.12 -5.60 10.52
CA SER A 45 15.78 -6.92 10.60
C SER A 45 15.45 -7.65 11.91
N THR A 46 15.40 -6.92 13.02
CA THR A 46 14.96 -7.48 14.31
C THR A 46 13.51 -7.98 14.23
N ILE A 47 12.60 -7.16 13.69
CA ILE A 47 11.18 -7.54 13.49
C ILE A 47 11.07 -8.76 12.56
N TYR A 48 11.84 -8.79 11.48
CA TYR A 48 11.89 -9.92 10.56
C TYR A 48 12.25 -11.21 11.30
N ASP A 49 13.29 -11.22 12.13
CA ASP A 49 13.71 -12.40 12.90
C ASP A 49 12.65 -12.81 13.94
N GLU A 50 12.11 -11.85 14.67
CA GLU A 50 11.07 -12.07 15.69
C GLU A 50 9.80 -12.67 15.10
N MET A 51 9.37 -12.22 13.92
CA MET A 51 8.19 -12.73 13.21
C MET A 51 8.44 -14.04 12.45
N GLY A 52 9.69 -14.51 12.35
CA GLY A 52 10.03 -15.66 11.50
C GLY A 52 9.91 -15.35 10.01
N GLY A 53 10.21 -14.11 9.64
CA GLY A 53 10.20 -13.59 8.28
C GLY A 53 8.94 -12.81 7.94
N ILE A 54 9.14 -11.65 7.33
CA ILE A 54 8.12 -10.86 6.61
C ILE A 54 8.54 -10.77 5.14
N ASP A 55 7.57 -10.61 4.25
CA ASP A 55 7.76 -10.66 2.81
C ASP A 55 7.93 -9.27 2.18
N GLY A 56 7.73 -8.20 2.95
CA GLY A 56 7.86 -6.85 2.44
C GLY A 56 7.70 -5.73 3.47
N LEU A 57 7.86 -4.49 3.00
CA LEU A 57 7.63 -3.26 3.75
C LEU A 57 6.74 -2.30 2.95
N ASP A 58 5.75 -1.71 3.62
CA ASP A 58 4.90 -0.66 3.07
C ASP A 58 5.23 0.69 3.72
N TRP A 59 5.55 1.68 2.89
CA TRP A 59 5.68 3.05 3.33
C TRP A 59 4.29 3.69 3.44
N ASP A 60 3.72 3.78 4.65
CA ASP A 60 2.49 4.55 4.95
C ASP A 60 2.83 5.85 5.68
N MET A 61 3.66 6.67 5.06
CA MET A 61 4.34 7.81 5.71
C MET A 61 3.61 9.15 5.49
N TYR A 62 2.38 9.13 5.02
CA TYR A 62 1.79 10.28 4.33
C TYR A 62 0.81 11.12 5.15
N SER A 63 0.92 11.09 6.48
CA SER A 63 0.13 11.95 7.37
C SER A 63 0.76 13.33 7.60
N ASP A 64 -0.08 14.32 7.91
CA ASP A 64 0.30 15.59 8.56
C ASP A 64 1.34 16.49 7.84
N GLY A 65 1.43 16.39 6.51
CA GLY A 65 2.25 17.31 5.71
C GLY A 65 3.75 17.04 5.77
N ILE A 66 4.17 15.89 6.30
CA ILE A 66 5.56 15.45 6.21
C ILE A 66 5.88 15.10 4.76
N GLU A 67 7.03 15.56 4.28
CA GLU A 67 7.55 15.25 2.95
C GLU A 67 8.35 13.93 3.00
N PRO A 68 8.19 13.02 2.02
CA PRO A 68 8.97 11.80 1.98
C PRO A 68 10.48 12.08 1.89
N SER A 69 11.27 11.48 2.78
CA SER A 69 12.74 11.46 2.72
C SER A 69 13.22 10.58 1.56
N THR A 70 12.96 11.04 0.32
CA THR A 70 12.98 10.20 -0.89
C THR A 70 14.30 9.47 -1.10
N GLU A 71 15.44 10.14 -0.95
CA GLU A 71 16.75 9.51 -1.13
C GLU A 71 17.01 8.40 -0.10
N GLU A 72 16.69 8.65 1.16
CA GLU A 72 16.89 7.68 2.24
C GLU A 72 15.89 6.52 2.16
N MET A 73 14.61 6.79 1.88
CA MET A 73 13.60 5.75 1.68
C MET A 73 13.94 4.84 0.49
N ILE A 74 14.43 5.39 -0.62
CA ILE A 74 14.91 4.60 -1.77
C ILE A 74 16.09 3.74 -1.35
N TRP A 75 17.07 4.30 -0.65
CA TRP A 75 18.23 3.54 -0.21
C TRP A 75 17.85 2.40 0.73
N ILE A 76 17.04 2.66 1.76
CA ILE A 76 16.52 1.63 2.67
C ILE A 76 15.82 0.52 1.90
N SER A 77 14.97 0.88 0.96
CA SER A 77 14.20 -0.08 0.15
C SER A 77 15.13 -1.00 -0.66
N LEU A 78 16.18 -0.44 -1.27
CA LEU A 78 17.18 -1.23 -2.01
C LEU A 78 18.00 -2.13 -1.09
N GLU A 79 18.38 -1.66 0.10
CA GLU A 79 19.09 -2.47 1.10
C GLU A 79 18.22 -3.64 1.58
N LEU A 80 16.93 -3.42 1.86
CA LEU A 80 16.01 -4.50 2.23
C LEU A 80 15.89 -5.55 1.12
N LYS A 81 15.73 -5.13 -0.14
CA LYS A 81 15.66 -6.04 -1.30
C LYS A 81 16.97 -6.81 -1.51
N SER A 82 18.11 -6.21 -1.17
CA SER A 82 19.42 -6.86 -1.22
C SER A 82 19.58 -7.90 -0.10
N ARG A 83 19.16 -7.58 1.13
CA ARG A 83 19.25 -8.48 2.29
C ARG A 83 18.28 -9.66 2.20
N TYR A 84 17.09 -9.43 1.66
CA TYR A 84 16.00 -10.40 1.63
C TYR A 84 15.53 -10.62 0.18
N PRO A 85 15.97 -11.70 -0.50
CA PRO A 85 15.58 -11.96 -1.88
C PRO A 85 14.05 -12.11 -2.02
N GLY A 86 13.46 -11.36 -2.95
CA GLY A 86 12.01 -11.36 -3.18
C GLY A 86 11.22 -10.41 -2.26
N PHE A 87 11.89 -9.62 -1.42
CA PHE A 87 11.25 -8.65 -0.54
C PHE A 87 10.53 -7.57 -1.35
N ILE A 88 9.27 -7.32 -1.00
CA ILE A 88 8.38 -6.41 -1.71
C ILE A 88 8.39 -5.06 -1.00
N ILE A 89 8.55 -3.98 -1.74
CA ILE A 89 8.43 -2.62 -1.21
C ILE A 89 7.21 -1.97 -1.82
N THR A 90 6.34 -1.42 -0.99
CA THR A 90 5.09 -0.78 -1.39
C THR A 90 4.94 0.59 -0.74
N SER A 91 3.94 1.35 -1.16
CA SER A 91 3.63 2.65 -0.59
C SER A 91 2.16 2.96 -0.70
N THR A 92 1.53 3.40 0.38
CA THR A 92 0.11 3.80 0.42
C THR A 92 -0.04 5.33 0.32
N ALA A 93 0.34 5.89 -0.82
CA ALA A 93 0.37 7.34 -1.09
C ALA A 93 -1.00 8.05 -0.93
N VAL A 94 -0.98 9.35 -0.60
CA VAL A 94 -2.16 10.21 -0.74
C VAL A 94 -2.32 10.58 -2.22
N PRO A 95 -3.48 10.30 -2.84
CA PRO A 95 -3.61 10.25 -4.30
C PRO A 95 -3.40 11.59 -5.02
N TYR A 96 -3.59 12.71 -4.34
CA TYR A 96 -3.47 14.06 -4.91
C TYR A 96 -2.19 14.79 -4.50
N ARG A 97 -1.39 14.27 -3.57
CA ARG A 97 -0.17 14.95 -3.12
C ARG A 97 0.95 14.80 -4.15
N LYS A 98 1.50 15.93 -4.59
CA LYS A 98 2.63 15.98 -5.53
C LYS A 98 3.90 15.35 -4.95
N ALA A 99 4.12 15.51 -3.65
CA ALA A 99 5.24 14.92 -2.91
C ALA A 99 5.26 13.38 -3.04
N ASP A 100 4.13 12.76 -2.73
CA ASP A 100 3.95 11.31 -2.74
C ASP A 100 4.08 10.76 -4.16
N LYS A 101 3.53 11.45 -5.16
CA LYS A 101 3.72 11.13 -6.59
C LYS A 101 5.19 11.17 -7.00
N ASN A 102 5.92 12.23 -6.59
CA ASN A 102 7.34 12.36 -6.90
C ASN A 102 8.16 11.23 -6.26
N PHE A 103 7.87 10.89 -5.01
CA PHE A 103 8.48 9.77 -4.31
C PHE A 103 8.22 8.44 -5.04
N CYS A 104 6.96 8.07 -5.27
CA CYS A 104 6.63 6.80 -5.92
C CYS A 104 7.27 6.70 -7.31
N ARG A 105 7.28 7.78 -8.11
CA ARG A 105 7.98 7.80 -9.41
C ARG A 105 9.48 7.57 -9.27
N ALA A 106 10.14 8.29 -8.35
CA ALA A 106 11.57 8.16 -8.14
C ALA A 106 11.93 6.75 -7.67
N ALA A 107 11.15 6.18 -6.76
CA ALA A 107 11.37 4.84 -6.21
C ALA A 107 11.13 3.73 -7.23
N VAL A 108 10.09 3.83 -8.08
CA VAL A 108 9.90 2.91 -9.22
C VAL A 108 11.07 3.01 -10.19
N THR A 109 11.50 4.23 -10.55
CA THR A 109 12.63 4.46 -11.47
C THR A 109 13.93 3.86 -10.94
N ALA A 110 14.15 3.92 -9.62
CA ALA A 110 15.32 3.34 -8.96
C ALA A 110 15.25 1.81 -8.79
N GLY A 111 14.12 1.16 -9.13
CA GLY A 111 13.88 -0.26 -8.85
C GLY A 111 13.60 -0.57 -7.37
N ALA A 112 13.37 0.46 -6.57
CA ALA A 112 13.20 0.40 -5.13
C ALA A 112 11.75 0.09 -4.71
N LEU A 113 10.75 0.47 -5.53
CA LEU A 113 9.33 0.26 -5.25
C LEU A 113 8.72 -0.75 -6.23
N ASP A 114 8.00 -1.74 -5.73
CA ASP A 114 7.32 -2.77 -6.53
C ASP A 114 5.94 -2.31 -7.00
N TYR A 115 5.21 -1.54 -6.18
CA TYR A 115 4.02 -0.81 -6.59
C TYR A 115 3.66 0.31 -5.60
N CYS A 116 2.93 1.30 -6.11
CA CYS A 116 2.29 2.34 -5.32
C CYS A 116 0.79 2.03 -5.23
N ALA A 117 0.19 2.23 -4.06
CA ALA A 117 -1.20 1.91 -3.76
C ALA A 117 -1.93 3.17 -3.22
N PRO A 118 -2.26 4.15 -4.07
CA PRO A 118 -2.86 5.40 -3.59
C PRO A 118 -4.21 5.16 -2.88
N LYS A 119 -4.40 5.86 -1.75
CA LYS A 119 -5.58 5.73 -0.87
C LYS A 119 -6.75 6.58 -1.35
N PHE A 120 -7.74 5.98 -2.01
CA PHE A 120 -8.94 6.65 -2.51
C PHE A 120 -10.08 6.66 -1.49
N TYR A 121 -9.79 7.15 -0.29
CA TYR A 121 -10.73 7.30 0.83
C TYR A 121 -10.23 8.35 1.81
N GLY A 122 -11.08 8.76 2.77
CA GLY A 122 -10.71 9.76 3.79
C GLY A 122 -10.72 11.21 3.30
N ALA A 123 -11.23 11.46 2.09
CA ALA A 123 -11.52 12.80 1.59
C ALA A 123 -12.84 12.81 0.79
N PRO A 124 -13.65 13.89 0.85
CA PRO A 124 -14.96 13.96 0.21
C PRO A 124 -14.95 13.65 -1.30
N ASP A 125 -13.93 14.12 -2.01
CA ASP A 125 -13.84 14.01 -3.48
C ASP A 125 -13.42 12.61 -3.94
N LEU A 126 -13.18 11.65 -3.04
CA LEU A 126 -12.73 10.28 -3.37
C LEU A 126 -13.87 9.24 -3.28
N THR A 127 -15.10 9.70 -3.13
CA THR A 127 -16.28 8.86 -2.84
C THR A 127 -17.03 8.36 -4.08
N THR A 128 -16.62 8.77 -5.29
CA THR A 128 -17.30 8.39 -6.55
C THR A 128 -16.37 7.64 -7.51
N PRO A 129 -16.87 6.69 -8.31
CA PRO A 129 -16.04 5.99 -9.29
C PRO A 129 -15.36 6.93 -10.29
N SER A 130 -16.05 7.97 -10.77
CA SER A 130 -15.50 8.92 -11.74
C SER A 130 -14.35 9.75 -11.18
N SER A 131 -14.45 10.20 -9.93
CA SER A 131 -13.39 11.00 -9.31
C SER A 131 -12.16 10.14 -9.02
N VAL A 132 -12.34 8.90 -8.56
CA VAL A 132 -11.24 7.95 -8.39
C VAL A 132 -10.55 7.64 -9.71
N LEU A 133 -11.31 7.38 -10.78
CA LEU A 133 -10.76 7.02 -12.09
C LEU A 133 -9.88 8.12 -12.69
N GLY A 134 -10.25 9.38 -12.49
CA GLY A 134 -9.42 10.52 -12.91
C GLY A 134 -8.04 10.51 -12.25
N TYR A 135 -7.98 10.27 -10.94
CA TYR A 135 -6.70 10.15 -10.25
C TYR A 135 -5.95 8.87 -10.64
N VAL A 136 -6.64 7.74 -10.83
CA VAL A 136 -5.97 6.52 -11.27
C VAL A 136 -5.28 6.73 -12.62
N GLN A 137 -5.91 7.40 -13.58
CA GLN A 137 -5.26 7.77 -14.85
C GLN A 137 -3.96 8.54 -14.61
N GLU A 138 -3.96 9.53 -13.70
CA GLU A 138 -2.75 10.29 -13.38
C GLU A 138 -1.63 9.41 -12.80
N TRP A 139 -1.96 8.41 -11.98
CA TRP A 139 -0.99 7.47 -11.43
C TRP A 139 -0.48 6.48 -12.47
N VAL A 140 -1.36 6.00 -13.35
CA VAL A 140 -1.01 5.14 -14.47
C VAL A 140 -0.09 5.87 -15.45
N ASP A 141 -0.40 7.11 -15.82
CA ASP A 141 0.45 7.94 -16.69
C ASP A 141 1.83 8.19 -16.07
N LEU A 142 1.90 8.25 -14.74
CA LEU A 142 3.11 8.55 -14.00
C LEU A 142 4.02 7.33 -13.83
N LEU A 143 3.46 6.16 -13.55
CA LEU A 143 4.21 4.97 -13.12
C LEU A 143 4.14 3.81 -14.12
N GLY A 144 3.05 3.70 -14.88
CA GLY A 144 2.65 2.49 -15.60
C GLY A 144 1.66 1.65 -14.79
N GLU A 145 0.69 1.04 -15.47
CA GLU A 145 -0.42 0.27 -14.86
C GLU A 145 0.06 -0.81 -13.88
N GLN A 146 1.10 -1.55 -14.25
CA GLN A 146 1.67 -2.66 -13.49
C GLN A 146 2.26 -2.26 -12.12
N TYR A 147 2.49 -0.96 -11.92
CA TYR A 147 3.00 -0.39 -10.67
C TYR A 147 1.90 0.27 -9.83
N VAL A 148 0.63 0.17 -10.23
CA VAL A 148 -0.49 0.80 -9.53
C VAL A 148 -1.41 -0.26 -8.93
N VAL A 149 -1.72 -0.09 -7.65
CA VAL A 149 -2.82 -0.76 -6.93
C VAL A 149 -3.82 0.31 -6.48
N ILE A 150 -5.11 0.02 -6.50
CA ILE A 150 -6.13 0.96 -6.01
C ILE A 150 -6.37 0.71 -4.51
N GLY A 151 -6.19 1.73 -3.67
CA GLY A 151 -6.63 1.66 -2.28
C GLY A 151 -8.06 2.11 -2.12
N LEU A 152 -8.95 1.20 -1.73
CA LEU A 152 -10.34 1.52 -1.42
C LEU A 152 -10.60 1.25 0.07
N ALA A 153 -11.56 1.94 0.63
CA ALA A 153 -12.01 1.69 1.99
C ALA A 153 -13.52 1.59 2.04
N ILE A 154 -13.99 0.62 2.83
CA ILE A 154 -15.39 0.27 2.93
C ILE A 154 -15.83 0.53 4.35
N ASN A 155 -16.46 1.68 4.52
CA ASN A 155 -17.09 2.05 5.78
C ASN A 155 -18.47 2.62 5.46
N TYR A 156 -19.50 1.95 5.94
CA TYR A 156 -20.90 2.23 5.63
C TYR A 156 -21.45 3.41 6.44
N GLU A 157 -20.74 3.84 7.48
CA GLU A 157 -21.20 4.83 8.44
C GLU A 157 -20.59 6.23 8.21
N GLU A 158 -19.64 6.36 7.28
CA GLU A 158 -18.90 7.58 7.04
C GLU A 158 -19.01 8.07 5.58
N ASN A 159 -19.30 9.36 5.41
CA ASN A 159 -19.51 10.00 4.11
C ASN A 159 -18.22 10.25 3.30
N HIS A 160 -17.06 9.79 3.77
CA HIS A 160 -15.76 9.90 3.10
C HIS A 160 -15.24 8.55 2.58
N PHE A 161 -16.12 7.55 2.56
CA PHE A 161 -15.87 6.18 2.15
C PHE A 161 -16.88 5.77 1.08
N GLN A 162 -16.51 4.79 0.27
CA GLN A 162 -17.43 4.22 -0.70
C GLN A 162 -18.27 3.13 -0.03
N THR A 163 -19.51 2.96 -0.48
CA THR A 163 -20.23 1.71 -0.19
C THR A 163 -19.52 0.55 -0.89
N LYS A 164 -19.78 -0.70 -0.46
CA LYS A 164 -19.24 -1.89 -1.11
C LYS A 164 -19.55 -1.92 -2.60
N GLU A 165 -20.80 -1.64 -2.98
CA GLU A 165 -21.24 -1.67 -4.38
C GLU A 165 -20.48 -0.64 -5.22
N LEU A 166 -20.27 0.56 -4.67
CA LEU A 166 -19.46 1.60 -5.33
C LEU A 166 -17.99 1.20 -5.42
N ALA A 167 -17.42 0.61 -4.37
CA ALA A 167 -16.02 0.16 -4.36
C ALA A 167 -15.78 -0.93 -5.42
N VAL A 168 -16.68 -1.93 -5.51
CA VAL A 168 -16.63 -2.97 -6.55
C VAL A 168 -16.80 -2.36 -7.94
N GLN A 169 -17.74 -1.43 -8.11
CA GLN A 169 -17.93 -0.72 -9.38
C GLN A 169 -16.68 0.07 -9.78
N THR A 170 -16.07 0.79 -8.83
CA THR A 170 -14.83 1.55 -9.02
C THR A 170 -13.70 0.63 -9.47
N TYR A 171 -13.51 -0.51 -8.79
CA TYR A 171 -12.48 -1.47 -9.17
C TYR A 171 -12.73 -2.05 -10.57
N ASN A 172 -13.94 -2.53 -10.85
CA ASN A 172 -14.28 -3.14 -12.14
C ASN A 172 -14.13 -2.14 -13.30
N THR A 173 -14.59 -0.89 -13.11
CA THR A 173 -14.43 0.18 -14.10
C THR A 173 -12.95 0.45 -14.35
N THR A 174 -12.15 0.55 -13.29
CA THR A 174 -10.72 0.78 -13.41
C THR A 174 -10.00 -0.38 -14.09
N LYS A 175 -10.28 -1.63 -13.71
CA LYS A 175 -9.69 -2.83 -14.33
C LYS A 175 -10.07 -2.95 -15.81
N SER A 176 -11.26 -2.50 -16.19
CA SER A 176 -11.69 -2.48 -17.60
C SER A 176 -10.94 -1.43 -18.43
N GLN A 177 -10.57 -0.30 -17.83
CA GLN A 177 -9.84 0.78 -18.51
C GLN A 177 -8.31 0.56 -18.49
N PHE A 178 -7.79 -0.02 -17.41
CA PHE A 178 -6.37 -0.29 -17.17
C PHE A 178 -6.19 -1.79 -16.86
N PRO A 179 -6.18 -2.65 -17.89
CA PRO A 179 -6.15 -4.11 -17.72
C PRO A 179 -4.91 -4.62 -17.01
N GLU A 180 -3.80 -3.90 -17.02
CA GLU A 180 -2.54 -4.28 -16.37
C GLU A 180 -2.42 -3.75 -14.94
N ILE A 181 -3.44 -3.04 -14.42
CA ILE A 181 -3.45 -2.59 -13.03
C ILE A 181 -3.28 -3.78 -12.10
N ARG A 182 -2.37 -3.64 -11.12
CA ARG A 182 -1.87 -4.76 -10.31
C ARG A 182 -2.91 -5.32 -9.35
N GLY A 183 -3.87 -4.51 -8.93
CA GLY A 183 -4.98 -4.97 -8.09
C GLY A 183 -5.65 -3.86 -7.29
N VAL A 184 -6.25 -4.26 -6.18
CA VAL A 184 -6.93 -3.41 -5.21
C VAL A 184 -6.55 -3.86 -3.80
N PHE A 185 -6.47 -2.94 -2.84
CA PHE A 185 -6.47 -3.28 -1.42
C PHE A 185 -7.66 -2.62 -0.73
N ASN A 186 -8.08 -3.22 0.39
CA ASN A 186 -9.17 -2.74 1.20
C ASN A 186 -8.68 -2.26 2.57
N TRP A 187 -9.01 -1.02 2.92
CA TRP A 187 -8.95 -0.51 4.28
C TRP A 187 -10.36 -0.57 4.92
N GLU A 188 -10.63 -1.45 5.88
CA GLU A 188 -9.71 -2.44 6.43
C GLU A 188 -10.37 -3.82 6.63
N ILE A 189 -9.53 -4.80 6.93
CA ILE A 189 -9.91 -6.21 7.05
C ILE A 189 -11.04 -6.44 8.05
N SER A 190 -11.13 -5.63 9.12
CA SER A 190 -12.16 -5.73 10.15
C SER A 190 -13.56 -5.49 9.56
N TYR A 191 -13.72 -4.45 8.74
CA TYR A 191 -15.01 -4.10 8.11
C TYR A 191 -15.43 -5.11 7.05
N ASP A 192 -14.49 -5.64 6.27
CA ASP A 192 -14.82 -6.69 5.30
C ASP A 192 -15.17 -8.00 6.03
N TYR A 193 -14.46 -8.33 7.11
CA TYR A 193 -14.78 -9.50 7.93
C TYR A 193 -16.16 -9.41 8.59
N LEU A 194 -16.56 -8.24 9.09
CA LEU A 194 -17.92 -7.99 9.61
C LEU A 194 -19.00 -8.23 8.56
N GLU A 195 -18.68 -8.04 7.27
CA GLU A 195 -19.56 -8.38 6.15
C GLU A 195 -19.36 -9.79 5.58
N ASN A 196 -18.61 -10.67 6.24
CA ASN A 196 -18.23 -11.99 5.76
C ASN A 196 -17.39 -11.96 4.47
N THR A 197 -16.41 -11.07 4.40
CA THR A 197 -15.41 -10.93 3.32
C THR A 197 -16.03 -10.67 1.94
N ARG A 198 -17.20 -10.03 1.90
CA ARG A 198 -17.98 -9.86 0.68
C ARG A 198 -17.29 -8.99 -0.35
N PHE A 199 -16.54 -7.96 0.07
CA PHE A 199 -15.79 -7.15 -0.88
C PHE A 199 -14.67 -7.94 -1.51
N SER A 200 -13.80 -8.54 -0.68
CA SER A 200 -12.66 -9.32 -1.18
C SER A 200 -13.14 -10.46 -2.09
N THR A 201 -14.25 -11.10 -1.74
CA THR A 201 -14.87 -12.13 -2.60
C THR A 201 -15.32 -11.55 -3.95
N ALA A 202 -15.95 -10.38 -3.96
CA ALA A 202 -16.47 -9.78 -5.19
C ALA A 202 -15.34 -9.37 -6.16
N VAL A 203 -14.27 -8.74 -5.66
CA VAL A 203 -13.18 -8.25 -6.52
C VAL A 203 -12.22 -9.35 -7.00
N CYS A 204 -12.20 -10.52 -6.34
CA CYS A 204 -11.40 -11.67 -6.76
C CYS A 204 -12.08 -12.57 -7.82
N THR A 205 -13.33 -12.28 -8.21
CA THR A 205 -14.08 -13.08 -9.21
C THR A 205 -14.07 -12.50 -10.62
N VAL A 206 -13.27 -11.45 -10.84
CA VAL A 206 -13.29 -10.61 -12.06
C VAL A 206 -12.14 -10.98 -13.00
#